data_AF-A0A8C2EEW1-F1
#
_entry.id   AF-A0A8C2EEW1-F1
#
_cell.length_a   1.000
_cell.length_b   1.000
_cell.length_c   1.000
_cell.angle_alpha   90.00
_cell.angle_beta   90.00
_cell.angle_gamma   90.00
#
_symmetry.space_group_name_H-M   'P 1'
#
loop_
_entity.id
_entity.type
_entity.pdbx_description
1 polymer ?
#
loop_
_entity_poly.entity_id
_entity_poly.type
_entity_poly.pdbx_seq_one_letter_code
_entity_poly.pdbx_strand_id
1 'polypeptide(L)'
;CNIRTHSLRYFYTAVSGISDFPELTVVGLVDEEQFMYFDSNTKKAVPKTEWIRQNVGADYWDTQTQTDIGQHQNFKNNIQVAKQRFNQTTGVHTFQLMYGCEWDDQTGATSGFRQYGYDGEGFLFLDLKEMRYISPVQQGFPTAQKWNNNRVLIETDKQYFSTECIEWLQKYVQYGKSSLQKTGQILSSSENIKIYSSKLVILMVKLMILIEKYKLMECPGKTVRLD
;
A
#
# COMPACT_ATOMS: atom_id res chain seq x y z
N CYS A 1 -22.25 23.97 4.65
CA CYS A 1 -21.32 23.39 3.66
C CYS A 1 -20.67 22.17 4.26
N ASN A 2 -20.96 20.98 3.75
CA ASN A 2 -20.23 19.78 4.16
C ASN A 2 -18.91 19.77 3.39
N ILE A 3 -17.85 20.28 3.99
CA ILE A 3 -16.49 20.17 3.44
C ILE A 3 -16.22 18.66 3.25
N ARG A 4 -15.91 18.23 2.02
CA ARG A 4 -15.59 16.83 1.72
C ARG A 4 -14.18 16.74 1.15
N THR A 5 -13.25 16.34 2.00
CA THR A 5 -11.92 15.93 1.56
C THR A 5 -12.00 14.52 1.00
N HIS A 6 -11.52 14.36 -0.22
CA HIS A 6 -11.37 13.07 -0.89
C HIS A 6 -9.93 12.59 -0.80
N SER A 7 -9.73 11.27 -0.86
CA SER A 7 -8.38 10.69 -0.81
C SER A 7 -8.22 9.51 -1.77
N LEU A 8 -7.04 9.44 -2.39
CA LEU A 8 -6.58 8.29 -3.18
C LEU A 8 -5.35 7.72 -2.48
N ARG A 9 -5.40 6.43 -2.11
CA ARG A 9 -4.31 5.76 -1.40
C ARG A 9 -3.96 4.43 -2.06
N TYR A 10 -2.66 4.19 -2.26
CA TYR A 10 -2.13 2.90 -2.69
C TYR A 10 -1.27 2.31 -1.58
N PHE A 11 -1.44 1.02 -1.33
CA PHE A 11 -0.70 0.23 -0.35
C PHE A 11 -0.02 -0.93 -1.06
N TYR A 12 1.30 -0.96 -1.01
CA TYR A 12 2.12 -2.09 -1.45
C TYR A 12 2.62 -2.77 -0.19
N THR A 13 2.37 -4.07 -0.06
CA THR A 13 2.87 -4.88 1.05
C THR A 13 3.60 -6.08 0.48
N ALA A 14 4.90 -6.12 0.70
CA ALA A 14 5.72 -7.27 0.38
C ALA A 14 6.05 -8.07 1.63
N VAL A 15 6.07 -9.38 1.48
CA VAL A 15 6.29 -10.34 2.57
C VAL A 15 7.36 -11.34 2.15
N SER A 16 8.21 -11.73 3.10
CA SER A 16 9.17 -12.83 2.93
C SER A 16 9.09 -13.80 4.10
N GLY A 17 9.49 -15.06 3.86
CA GLY A 17 9.51 -16.11 4.89
C GLY A 17 8.20 -16.86 5.09
N ILE A 18 7.22 -16.71 4.17
CA ILE A 18 5.95 -17.45 4.14
C ILE A 18 5.74 -17.97 2.71
N SER A 19 5.45 -19.27 2.55
CA SER A 19 5.25 -19.92 1.25
C SER A 19 3.85 -19.74 0.66
N ASP A 20 2.83 -19.72 1.52
CA ASP A 20 1.42 -19.79 1.11
C ASP A 20 0.73 -18.43 1.02
N PHE A 21 1.51 -17.34 1.11
CA PHE A 21 1.05 -15.97 1.00
C PHE A 21 1.70 -15.27 -0.20
N PRO A 22 0.97 -14.45 -0.99
CA PRO A 22 1.59 -13.69 -2.07
C PRO A 22 2.74 -12.83 -1.57
N GLU A 23 3.91 -12.96 -2.19
CA GLU A 23 5.11 -12.16 -1.86
C GLU A 23 4.89 -10.64 -2.03
N LEU A 24 3.97 -10.22 -2.90
CA LEU A 24 3.51 -8.83 -3.02
C LEU A 24 1.99 -8.78 -3.17
N THR A 25 1.37 -7.88 -2.42
CA THR A 25 -0.01 -7.44 -2.65
C THR A 25 -0.08 -5.92 -2.83
N VAL A 26 -0.94 -5.45 -3.73
CA VAL A 26 -1.22 -4.03 -3.93
C VAL A 26 -2.71 -3.76 -3.77
N VAL A 27 -3.06 -2.72 -3.02
CA VAL A 27 -4.43 -2.29 -2.76
C VAL A 27 -4.55 -0.80 -3.06
N GLY A 28 -5.56 -0.40 -3.83
CA GLY A 28 -5.90 1.00 -4.05
C GLY A 28 -7.27 1.34 -3.45
N LEU A 29 -7.33 2.45 -2.74
CA LEU A 29 -8.52 2.97 -2.07
C LEU A 29 -8.88 4.38 -2.60
N VAL A 30 -10.17 4.64 -2.74
CA VAL A 30 -10.74 6.00 -2.91
C VAL A 30 -11.75 6.22 -1.79
N ASP A 31 -11.54 7.23 -0.94
CA ASP A 31 -12.37 7.49 0.25
C ASP A 31 -12.61 6.23 1.11
N GLU A 32 -11.55 5.45 1.35
CA GLU A 32 -11.57 4.14 2.04
C GLU A 32 -12.27 2.98 1.29
N GLU A 33 -12.92 3.24 0.14
CA GLU A 33 -13.48 2.17 -0.70
C GLU A 33 -12.37 1.53 -1.55
N GLN A 34 -12.17 0.22 -1.40
CA GLN A 34 -11.19 -0.51 -2.21
C GLN A 34 -11.67 -0.65 -3.66
N PHE A 35 -10.97 -0.04 -4.60
CA PHE A 35 -11.30 -0.10 -6.03
C PHE A 35 -10.40 -1.05 -6.83
N MET A 36 -9.21 -1.38 -6.34
CA MET A 36 -8.29 -2.30 -7.02
C MET A 36 -7.57 -3.24 -6.08
N TYR A 37 -7.10 -4.35 -6.65
CA TYR A 37 -6.26 -5.33 -5.98
C TYR A 37 -5.31 -5.99 -6.97
N PHE A 38 -4.11 -6.28 -6.53
CA PHE A 38 -3.15 -7.15 -7.20
C PHE A 38 -2.51 -8.08 -6.16
N ASP A 39 -2.17 -9.30 -6.58
CA ASP A 39 -1.31 -10.21 -5.84
C ASP A 39 -0.30 -10.90 -6.76
N SER A 40 0.86 -11.25 -6.22
CA SER A 40 1.95 -11.82 -7.01
C SER A 40 1.73 -13.29 -7.41
N ASN A 41 0.69 -13.96 -6.93
CA ASN A 41 0.35 -15.32 -7.35
C ASN A 41 -0.43 -15.29 -8.65
N THR A 42 -1.46 -14.42 -8.72
CA THR A 42 -2.28 -14.24 -9.92
C THR A 42 -1.63 -13.32 -10.95
N LYS A 43 -0.74 -12.42 -10.50
CA LYS A 43 -0.03 -11.43 -11.32
C LYS A 43 -0.98 -10.61 -12.19
N LYS A 44 -2.11 -10.19 -11.62
CA LYS A 44 -3.13 -9.43 -12.33
C LYS A 44 -3.75 -8.37 -11.43
N ALA A 45 -3.75 -7.12 -11.89
CA ALA A 45 -4.52 -6.06 -11.25
C ALA A 45 -5.99 -6.21 -11.67
N VAL A 46 -6.90 -6.20 -10.69
CA VAL A 46 -8.33 -6.41 -10.92
C VAL A 46 -9.18 -5.32 -10.27
N PRO A 47 -10.31 -4.93 -10.92
CA PRO A 47 -11.28 -4.02 -10.32
C PRO A 47 -11.99 -4.69 -9.13
N LYS A 48 -12.22 -3.91 -8.08
CA LYS A 48 -12.97 -4.32 -6.88
C LYS A 48 -14.31 -3.59 -6.71
N THR A 49 -14.55 -2.55 -7.51
CA THR A 49 -15.83 -1.84 -7.57
C THR A 49 -16.39 -1.86 -8.98
N GLU A 50 -17.71 -1.71 -9.08
CA GLU A 50 -18.39 -1.64 -10.39
C GLU A 50 -18.09 -0.33 -11.11
N TRP A 51 -17.95 0.78 -10.36
CA TRP A 51 -17.70 2.09 -10.94
C TRP A 51 -16.37 2.14 -11.70
N ILE A 52 -15.30 1.54 -11.18
CA ILE A 52 -14.03 1.55 -11.93
C ILE A 52 -14.14 0.62 -13.14
N ARG A 53 -14.78 -0.56 -12.99
CA ARG A 53 -14.96 -1.53 -14.07
C ARG A 53 -15.67 -0.93 -15.30
N GLN A 54 -16.64 -0.06 -15.07
CA GLN A 54 -17.43 0.55 -16.15
C GLN A 54 -16.74 1.77 -16.81
N ASN A 55 -15.76 2.38 -16.15
CA ASN A 55 -15.20 3.67 -16.56
C ASN A 55 -13.76 3.61 -17.11
N VAL A 56 -13.06 2.47 -17.00
CA VAL A 56 -11.72 2.27 -17.58
C VAL A 56 -11.64 1.01 -18.42
N GLY A 57 -10.79 1.02 -19.47
CA GLY A 57 -10.61 -0.08 -20.41
C GLY A 57 -9.51 -1.07 -20.03
N ALA A 58 -9.28 -2.06 -20.89
CA ALA A 58 -8.25 -3.09 -20.71
C ALA A 58 -6.84 -2.49 -20.59
N ASP A 59 -6.48 -1.51 -21.44
CA ASP A 59 -5.17 -0.87 -21.44
C ASP A 59 -4.77 -0.27 -20.08
N TYR A 60 -5.75 0.25 -19.34
CA TYR A 60 -5.53 0.75 -17.99
C TYR A 60 -5.11 -0.39 -17.05
N TRP A 61 -5.85 -1.50 -17.06
CA TRP A 61 -5.56 -2.66 -16.20
C TRP A 61 -4.28 -3.39 -16.60
N ASP A 62 -3.97 -3.41 -17.89
CA ASP A 62 -2.69 -3.94 -18.38
C ASP A 62 -1.53 -3.09 -17.89
N THR A 63 -1.66 -1.76 -17.94
CA THR A 63 -0.67 -0.83 -17.39
C THR A 63 -0.48 -1.01 -15.88
N GLN A 64 -1.57 -1.10 -15.10
CA GLN A 64 -1.50 -1.38 -13.66
C GLN A 64 -0.81 -2.72 -13.39
N THR A 65 -1.20 -3.77 -14.11
CA THR A 65 -0.64 -5.11 -13.97
C THR A 65 0.87 -5.13 -14.25
N GLN A 66 1.32 -4.54 -15.36
CA GLN A 66 2.74 -4.50 -15.69
C GLN A 66 3.54 -3.67 -14.68
N THR A 67 2.97 -2.57 -14.19
CA THR A 67 3.57 -1.76 -13.14
C THR A 67 3.76 -2.57 -11.86
N ASP A 68 2.72 -3.28 -11.39
CA ASP A 68 2.77 -4.09 -10.16
C ASP A 68 3.72 -5.28 -10.29
N ILE A 69 3.79 -5.92 -11.46
CA ILE A 69 4.78 -6.96 -11.76
C ILE A 69 6.21 -6.40 -11.68
N GLY A 70 6.44 -5.21 -12.23
CA GLY A 70 7.73 -4.52 -12.10
C GLY A 70 8.08 -4.20 -10.65
N GLN A 71 7.09 -3.75 -9.85
CA GLN A 71 7.28 -3.47 -8.44
C GLN A 71 7.55 -4.72 -7.61
N HIS A 72 7.00 -5.89 -7.97
CA HIS A 72 7.25 -7.14 -7.24
C HIS A 72 8.74 -7.43 -7.06
N GLN A 73 9.55 -7.31 -8.12
CA GLN A 73 11.00 -7.53 -8.03
C GLN A 73 11.70 -6.46 -7.19
N ASN A 74 11.28 -5.19 -7.31
CA ASN A 74 11.84 -4.10 -6.52
C ASN A 74 11.60 -4.33 -5.02
N PHE A 75 10.39 -4.74 -4.64
CA PHE A 75 10.04 -4.98 -3.25
C PHE A 75 10.73 -6.21 -2.67
N LYS A 76 10.90 -7.29 -3.46
CA LYS A 76 11.74 -8.44 -3.05
C LYS A 76 13.16 -7.99 -2.70
N ASN A 77 13.77 -7.17 -3.55
CA ASN A 77 15.10 -6.62 -3.31
C ASN A 77 15.13 -5.69 -2.09
N ASN A 78 14.11 -4.84 -1.92
CA ASN A 78 14.00 -3.94 -0.77
C ASN A 78 13.97 -4.71 0.55
N ILE A 79 13.25 -5.83 0.62
CA ILE A 79 13.25 -6.71 1.81
C ILE A 79 14.66 -7.23 2.09
N GLN A 80 15.39 -7.73 1.09
CA GLN A 80 16.74 -8.26 1.32
C GLN A 80 17.71 -7.19 1.82
N VAL A 81 17.64 -5.99 1.24
CA VAL A 81 18.44 -4.84 1.70
C VAL A 81 18.07 -4.45 3.12
N ALA A 82 16.78 -4.40 3.46
CA ALA A 82 16.33 -4.09 4.81
C ALA A 82 16.82 -5.15 5.82
N LYS A 83 16.61 -6.43 5.54
CA LYS A 83 17.11 -7.55 6.34
C LYS A 83 18.60 -7.43 6.65
N GLN A 84 19.42 -7.15 5.63
CA GLN A 84 20.86 -6.93 5.81
C GLN A 84 21.15 -5.76 6.74
N ARG A 85 20.50 -4.61 6.55
CA ARG A 85 20.74 -3.41 7.38
C ARG A 85 20.26 -3.54 8.82
N PHE A 86 19.27 -4.41 9.07
CA PHE A 86 18.79 -4.75 10.41
C PHE A 86 19.48 -5.99 11.00
N ASN A 87 20.48 -6.56 10.33
CA ASN A 87 21.18 -7.79 10.75
C ASN A 87 20.23 -8.99 10.97
N GLN A 88 19.20 -9.10 10.15
CA GLN A 88 18.20 -10.18 10.18
C GLN A 88 18.45 -11.18 9.07
N THR A 89 18.50 -12.47 9.41
CA THR A 89 18.77 -13.56 8.43
C THR A 89 17.56 -14.47 8.23
N THR A 90 16.79 -14.72 9.28
CA THR A 90 15.65 -15.63 9.30
C THR A 90 14.41 -14.94 9.84
N GLY A 91 13.24 -15.57 9.66
CA GLY A 91 11.96 -15.05 10.10
C GLY A 91 11.13 -14.45 8.97
N VAL A 92 9.93 -14.02 9.36
CA VAL A 92 8.98 -13.35 8.47
C VAL A 92 9.22 -11.85 8.56
N HIS A 93 9.41 -11.22 7.40
CA HIS A 93 9.61 -9.78 7.31
C HIS A 93 8.69 -9.15 6.30
N THR A 94 8.35 -7.89 6.53
CA THR A 94 7.49 -7.11 5.65
C THR A 94 8.16 -5.80 5.24
N PHE A 95 8.01 -5.42 3.97
CA PHE A 95 8.38 -4.10 3.49
C PHE A 95 7.17 -3.47 2.82
N GLN A 96 6.84 -2.24 3.21
CA GLN A 96 5.57 -1.63 2.89
C GLN A 96 5.78 -0.24 2.31
N LEU A 97 4.90 0.15 1.40
CA LEU A 97 4.81 1.50 0.85
C LEU A 97 3.34 1.92 0.86
N MET A 98 3.10 3.10 1.41
CA MET A 98 1.84 3.81 1.28
C MET A 98 2.11 5.13 0.57
N TYR A 99 1.39 5.41 -0.51
CA TYR A 99 1.42 6.71 -1.15
C TYR A 99 0.06 7.12 -1.68
N GLY A 100 -0.12 8.41 -1.89
CA GLY A 100 -1.40 8.95 -2.28
C GLY A 100 -1.47 10.46 -2.17
N CYS A 101 -2.68 10.95 -2.36
CA CYS A 101 -3.00 12.37 -2.31
C CYS A 101 -4.40 12.58 -1.76
N GLU A 102 -4.63 13.81 -1.31
CA GLU A 102 -5.91 14.28 -0.83
C GLU A 102 -6.29 15.55 -1.58
N TRP A 103 -7.58 15.72 -1.80
CA TRP A 103 -8.16 16.85 -2.50
C TRP A 103 -9.45 17.28 -1.82
N ASP A 104 -9.52 18.56 -1.46
CA ASP A 104 -10.71 19.19 -0.91
C ASP A 104 -11.59 19.76 -2.03
N ASP A 105 -12.80 19.25 -2.18
CA ASP A 105 -13.69 19.59 -3.30
C ASP A 105 -14.33 20.98 -3.20
N GLN A 106 -14.13 21.70 -2.09
CA GLN A 106 -14.65 23.06 -1.88
C GLN A 106 -13.57 24.13 -1.99
N THR A 107 -12.45 23.92 -1.32
CA THR A 107 -11.34 24.87 -1.26
C THR A 107 -10.33 24.66 -2.38
N GLY A 108 -10.33 23.47 -3.00
CA GLY A 108 -9.30 23.07 -3.95
C GLY A 108 -7.95 22.76 -3.29
N ALA A 109 -7.89 22.73 -1.95
CA ALA A 109 -6.67 22.38 -1.24
C ALA A 109 -6.24 20.95 -1.57
N THR A 110 -4.94 20.75 -1.78
CA THR A 110 -4.36 19.44 -2.09
C THR A 110 -3.24 19.10 -1.13
N SER A 111 -3.07 17.81 -0.87
CA SER A 111 -1.98 17.25 -0.07
C SER A 111 -1.49 15.94 -0.69
N GLY A 112 -0.34 15.46 -0.24
CA GLY A 112 0.22 14.19 -0.68
C GLY A 112 0.93 13.48 0.46
N PHE A 113 1.27 12.21 0.23
CA PHE A 113 2.15 11.46 1.11
C PHE A 113 2.83 10.31 0.37
N ARG A 114 4.05 9.99 0.79
CA ARG A 114 4.79 8.79 0.39
C ARG A 114 5.58 8.29 1.59
N GLN A 115 5.25 7.11 2.10
CA GLN A 115 5.81 6.55 3.32
C GLN A 115 6.17 5.08 3.11
N TYR A 116 7.31 4.69 3.64
CA TYR A 116 7.82 3.33 3.63
C TYR A 116 7.97 2.81 5.04
N GLY A 117 7.68 1.53 5.20
CA GLY A 117 7.74 0.84 6.48
C GLY A 117 8.43 -0.50 6.36
N TYR A 118 9.02 -0.92 7.47
CA TYR A 118 9.68 -2.20 7.59
C TYR A 118 9.26 -2.85 8.91
N ASP A 119 8.78 -4.10 8.85
CA ASP A 119 8.21 -4.84 9.99
C ASP A 119 7.14 -4.07 10.78
N GLY A 120 6.36 -3.23 10.08
CA GLY A 120 5.28 -2.41 10.64
C GLY A 120 5.71 -1.07 11.24
N GLU A 121 7.01 -0.78 11.27
CA GLU A 121 7.57 0.46 11.78
C GLU A 121 7.98 1.41 10.65
N GLY A 122 8.03 2.72 10.94
CA GLY A 122 8.42 3.74 9.97
C GLY A 122 9.87 3.59 9.54
N PHE A 123 10.12 3.53 8.22
CA PHE A 123 11.46 3.33 7.66
C PHE A 123 11.98 4.54 6.87
N LEU A 124 11.14 5.16 6.04
CA LEU A 124 11.51 6.30 5.19
C LEU A 124 10.23 7.04 4.76
N PHE A 125 10.26 8.36 4.60
CA PHE A 125 9.14 9.09 4.01
C PHE A 125 9.62 10.28 3.19
N LEU A 126 8.78 10.74 2.25
CA LEU A 126 9.02 11.96 1.48
C LEU A 126 8.39 13.15 2.22
N ASP A 127 9.23 14.10 2.63
CA ASP A 127 8.77 15.42 3.02
C ASP A 127 8.47 16.21 1.73
N LEU A 128 7.18 16.39 1.42
CA LEU A 128 6.73 17.08 0.21
C LEU A 128 6.96 18.58 0.25
N LYS A 129 7.07 19.18 1.44
CA LYS A 129 7.34 20.62 1.58
C LYS A 129 8.79 20.90 1.21
N GLU A 130 9.70 20.11 1.76
CA GLU A 130 11.15 20.25 1.51
C GLU A 130 11.60 19.45 0.27
N MET A 131 10.70 18.67 -0.34
CA MET A 131 10.96 17.75 -1.46
C MET A 131 12.20 16.88 -1.23
N ARG A 132 12.26 16.23 -0.07
CA ARG A 132 13.37 15.35 0.32
C ARG A 132 12.91 14.15 1.13
N TYR A 133 13.59 13.03 0.94
CA TYR A 133 13.41 11.84 1.75
C TYR A 133 14.09 11.98 3.11
N ILE A 134 13.34 11.62 4.15
CA ILE A 134 13.77 11.59 5.55
C ILE A 134 13.55 10.19 6.09
N SER A 135 14.52 9.69 6.85
CA SER A 135 14.40 8.41 7.54
C SER A 135 14.41 8.65 9.05
N PRO A 136 13.46 8.08 9.82
CA PRO A 136 13.48 8.14 11.28
C PRO A 136 14.46 7.12 11.91
N VAL A 137 15.00 6.18 11.12
CA VAL A 137 15.90 5.12 11.58
C VAL A 137 17.24 5.17 10.84
N GLN A 138 18.33 4.81 11.52
CA GLN A 138 19.68 4.88 10.94
C GLN A 138 19.82 3.98 9.70
N GLN A 139 19.14 2.82 9.70
CA GLN A 139 19.12 1.85 8.61
C GLN A 139 18.54 2.43 7.30
N GLY A 140 17.70 3.47 7.38
CA GLY A 140 17.15 4.14 6.21
C GLY A 140 18.02 5.27 5.66
N PHE A 141 19.02 5.76 6.40
CA PHE A 141 19.87 6.89 5.99
C PHE A 141 20.57 6.68 4.64
N PRO A 142 21.16 5.51 4.33
CA PRO A 142 21.79 5.30 3.03
C PRO A 142 20.80 5.40 1.86
N THR A 143 19.54 4.96 2.07
CA THR A 143 18.49 5.09 1.04
C THR A 143 18.06 6.54 0.88
N ALA A 144 17.81 7.24 1.98
CA ALA A 144 17.46 8.66 1.95
C ALA A 144 18.51 9.48 1.20
N GLN A 145 19.80 9.29 1.52
CA GLN A 145 20.90 9.97 0.85
C GLN A 145 20.95 9.64 -0.65
N LYS A 146 20.86 8.36 -1.01
CA LYS A 146 20.87 7.93 -2.42
C LYS A 146 19.73 8.57 -3.21
N TRP A 147 18.54 8.61 -2.65
CA TRP A 147 17.34 9.14 -3.34
C TRP A 147 17.33 10.66 -3.40
N ASN A 148 17.78 11.34 -2.34
CA ASN A 148 17.93 12.81 -2.35
C ASN A 148 18.98 13.28 -3.36
N ASN A 149 19.98 12.45 -3.67
CA ASN A 149 20.95 12.74 -4.72
C ASN A 149 20.45 12.39 -6.13
N ASN A 150 19.27 11.76 -6.26
CA ASN A 150 18.67 11.44 -7.56
C ASN A 150 17.66 12.51 -7.95
N ARG A 151 18.12 13.49 -8.73
CA ARG A 151 17.28 14.61 -9.21
C ARG A 151 16.06 14.15 -10.00
N VAL A 152 16.22 13.16 -10.87
CA VAL A 152 15.12 12.64 -11.71
C VAL A 152 14.01 12.05 -10.84
N LEU A 153 14.37 11.32 -9.80
CA LEU A 153 13.40 10.76 -8.85
C LEU A 153 12.61 11.87 -8.15
N ILE A 154 13.29 12.88 -7.61
CA ILE A 154 12.64 13.99 -6.89
C ILE A 154 11.72 14.80 -7.82
N GLU A 155 12.14 15.05 -9.06
CA GLU A 155 11.30 15.75 -10.05
C GLU A 155 10.08 14.92 -10.45
N THR A 156 10.24 13.60 -10.62
CA THR A 156 9.14 12.68 -10.91
C THR A 156 8.14 12.63 -9.75
N ASP A 157 8.63 12.53 -8.51
CA ASP A 157 7.79 12.57 -7.31
C ASP A 157 7.02 13.88 -7.22
N LYS A 158 7.69 15.01 -7.46
CA LYS A 158 7.06 16.32 -7.45
C LYS A 158 5.90 16.38 -8.43
N GLN A 159 6.15 15.97 -9.69
CA GLN A 159 5.14 15.97 -10.75
C GLN A 159 3.95 15.07 -10.41
N TYR A 160 4.22 13.87 -9.88
CA TYR A 160 3.17 12.94 -9.50
C TYR A 160 2.25 13.52 -8.42
N PHE A 161 2.82 14.05 -7.33
CA PHE A 161 2.02 14.55 -6.20
C PHE A 161 1.39 15.93 -6.45
N SER A 162 1.97 16.76 -7.32
CA SER A 162 1.38 18.06 -7.66
C SER A 162 0.27 17.98 -8.70
N THR A 163 0.25 16.92 -9.52
CA THR A 163 -0.58 16.88 -10.72
C THR A 163 -1.24 15.52 -10.89
N GLU A 164 -0.49 14.49 -11.26
CA GLU A 164 -1.05 13.22 -11.73
C GLU A 164 -1.96 12.56 -10.70
N CYS A 165 -1.54 12.53 -9.43
CA CYS A 165 -2.34 11.92 -8.36
C CYS A 165 -3.68 12.63 -8.18
N ILE A 166 -3.68 13.97 -8.22
CA ILE A 166 -4.88 14.79 -8.04
C ILE A 166 -5.85 14.62 -9.21
N GLU A 167 -5.34 14.60 -10.44
CA GLU A 167 -6.14 14.37 -11.65
C GLU A 167 -6.82 12.99 -11.61
N TRP A 168 -6.08 11.95 -11.22
CA TRP A 168 -6.65 10.61 -11.06
C TRP A 168 -7.67 10.53 -9.92
N LEU A 169 -7.40 11.18 -8.77
CA LEU A 169 -8.34 11.24 -7.66
C LEU A 169 -9.66 11.89 -8.08
N GLN A 170 -9.61 13.06 -8.73
CA GLN A 170 -10.81 13.75 -9.23
C GLN A 170 -11.61 12.87 -10.20
N LYS A 171 -10.91 12.18 -11.11
CA LYS A 171 -11.52 11.26 -12.07
C LYS A 171 -12.20 10.07 -11.40
N TYR A 172 -11.56 9.43 -10.41
CA TYR A 172 -12.16 8.32 -9.68
C TYR A 172 -13.34 8.75 -8.81
N VAL A 173 -13.27 9.92 -8.17
CA VAL A 173 -14.40 10.49 -7.43
C VAL A 173 -15.59 10.73 -8.37
N GLN A 174 -15.34 11.22 -9.59
CA GLN A 174 -16.38 11.39 -10.60
C GLN A 174 -17.00 10.05 -11.02
N TYR A 175 -16.20 9.01 -11.21
CA TYR A 175 -16.66 7.66 -11.56
C TYR A 175 -17.51 7.03 -10.45
N GLY A 176 -17.06 7.15 -9.20
CA GLY A 176 -17.72 6.59 -8.02
C GLY A 176 -18.81 7.48 -7.42
N LYS A 177 -19.21 8.59 -8.06
CA LYS A 177 -20.09 9.60 -7.45
C LYS A 177 -21.37 9.02 -6.82
N SER A 178 -21.99 8.02 -7.45
CA SER A 178 -23.22 7.39 -6.95
C SER A 178 -23.01 6.41 -5.79
N SER A 179 -21.83 5.77 -5.67
CA SER A 179 -21.48 4.86 -4.56
C SER A 179 -20.85 5.61 -3.39
N LEU A 180 -19.88 6.49 -3.67
CA LEU A 180 -19.09 7.22 -2.70
C LEU A 180 -19.90 8.27 -1.94
N GLN A 181 -21.00 8.79 -2.49
CA GLN A 181 -21.86 9.76 -1.80
C GLN A 181 -22.74 9.14 -0.70
N LYS A 182 -22.91 7.81 -0.66
CA LYS A 182 -23.73 7.14 0.36
C LYS A 182 -23.02 6.98 1.70
N THR A 183 -21.68 7.06 1.71
CA THR A 183 -20.85 6.85 2.91
C THR A 183 -20.49 8.16 3.64
N GLY A 184 -21.06 9.30 3.20
CA GLY A 184 -20.66 10.64 3.62
C GLY A 184 -21.16 11.07 5.00
N GLN A 185 -20.64 10.48 6.08
CA GLN A 185 -20.65 11.09 7.41
C GLN A 185 -19.57 10.47 8.30
N ILE A 186 -18.30 10.66 7.95
CA ILE A 186 -17.21 10.45 8.91
C ILE A 186 -16.35 11.71 8.87
N LEU A 187 -16.39 12.46 9.97
CA LEU A 187 -15.47 13.55 10.26
C LEU A 187 -14.06 13.03 9.97
N SER A 188 -13.30 13.76 9.15
CA SER A 188 -11.88 13.53 8.94
C SER A 188 -11.16 13.67 10.29
N SER A 189 -11.14 12.62 11.09
CA SER A 189 -10.06 12.44 12.03
C SER A 189 -8.83 12.26 11.16
N SER A 190 -8.02 13.29 11.09
CA SER A 190 -6.61 13.27 10.71
C SER A 190 -5.78 12.39 11.67
N GLU A 191 -6.33 11.25 12.06
CA GLU A 191 -5.52 10.13 12.46
C GLU A 191 -4.86 9.67 11.19
N ASN A 192 -3.63 10.13 11.00
CA ASN A 192 -2.62 9.50 10.18
C ASN A 192 -2.96 8.01 10.10
N ILE A 193 -3.53 7.55 8.97
CA ILE A 193 -3.51 6.13 8.59
C ILE A 193 -2.05 5.87 8.28
N LYS A 194 -1.35 5.78 9.40
CA LYS A 194 0.02 5.46 9.61
C LYS A 194 0.18 4.11 8.91
N ILE A 195 1.38 3.79 8.40
CA ILE A 195 1.69 2.42 7.93
C ILE A 195 1.17 1.37 8.92
N TYR A 196 1.03 1.72 10.20
CA TYR A 196 0.33 1.02 11.26
C TYR A 196 -1.14 0.61 11.05
N SER A 197 -1.88 1.01 10.00
CA SER A 197 -3.10 0.27 9.60
C SER A 197 -2.75 -1.14 9.08
N SER A 198 -1.51 -1.30 8.62
CA SER A 198 -0.85 -2.59 8.48
C SER A 198 -0.58 -3.29 9.80
N LYS A 199 -0.80 -2.71 10.99
CA LYS A 199 -0.85 -3.54 12.20
C LYS A 199 -1.95 -4.57 12.07
N LEU A 200 -3.08 -4.25 11.43
CA LEU A 200 -4.12 -5.24 11.18
C LEU A 200 -3.67 -6.25 10.12
N VAL A 201 -2.95 -5.83 9.06
CA VAL A 201 -2.38 -6.76 8.07
C VAL A 201 -1.27 -7.62 8.67
N ILE A 202 -0.41 -7.08 9.52
CA ILE A 202 0.61 -7.80 10.29
C ILE A 202 -0.05 -8.66 11.36
N LEU A 203 -1.14 -8.22 11.99
CA LEU A 203 -1.91 -9.02 12.95
C LEU A 203 -2.66 -10.12 12.21
N MET A 204 -3.16 -9.89 11.00
CA MET A 204 -3.79 -10.89 10.13
C MET A 204 -2.74 -11.85 9.58
N VAL A 205 -1.55 -11.38 9.17
CA VAL A 205 -0.42 -12.23 8.77
C VAL A 205 0.10 -13.00 9.98
N LYS A 206 0.24 -12.39 11.16
CA LYS A 206 0.61 -13.06 12.42
C LYS A 206 -0.48 -14.02 12.89
N LEU A 207 -1.76 -13.70 12.70
CA LEU A 207 -2.91 -14.54 13.02
C LEU A 207 -3.01 -15.69 12.02
N MET A 208 -2.75 -15.47 10.73
CA MET A 208 -2.61 -16.52 9.73
C MET A 208 -1.42 -17.43 10.07
N ILE A 209 -0.26 -16.88 10.44
CA ILE A 209 0.89 -17.63 10.97
C ILE A 209 0.50 -18.41 12.25
N LEU A 210 -0.30 -17.81 13.14
CA LEU A 210 -0.79 -18.50 14.36
C LEU A 210 -1.75 -19.62 14.00
N ILE A 211 -2.72 -19.38 13.12
CA ILE A 211 -3.71 -20.35 12.65
C ILE A 211 -3.01 -21.53 11.94
N GLU A 212 -1.99 -21.25 11.13
CA GLU A 212 -1.22 -22.26 10.41
C GLU A 212 -0.31 -23.06 11.35
N LYS A 213 0.30 -22.41 12.36
CA LYS A 213 0.96 -23.09 13.49
C LYS A 213 -0.02 -23.95 14.30
N TYR A 214 -1.25 -23.50 14.52
CA TYR A 214 -2.28 -24.26 15.24
C TYR A 214 -2.78 -25.46 14.43
N LYS A 215 -2.94 -25.33 13.11
CA LYS A 215 -3.25 -26.45 12.21
C LYS A 215 -2.15 -27.51 12.20
N LEU A 216 -0.88 -27.12 12.34
CA LEU A 216 0.25 -28.04 12.49
C LEU A 216 0.35 -28.69 13.88
N MET A 217 -0.37 -28.17 14.88
CA MET A 217 -0.48 -28.76 16.23
C MET A 217 -1.69 -29.69 16.38
N GLU A 218 -2.61 -29.72 15.41
CA GLU A 218 -3.60 -30.80 15.30
C GLU A 218 -2.87 -32.10 14.87
N CYS A 219 -2.62 -32.96 15.86
CA CYS A 219 -1.87 -34.19 15.70
C CYS A 219 -2.43 -35.10 14.57
N PRO A 220 -1.59 -35.65 13.68
CA PRO A 220 -2.02 -36.70 12.78
C PRO A 220 -2.13 -38.01 13.60
N GLY A 221 -3.35 -38.45 13.90
CA GLY A 221 -3.53 -39.80 14.45
C GLY A 221 -4.65 -40.05 15.45
N LYS A 222 -5.80 -39.38 15.37
CA LYS A 222 -7.02 -39.92 16.01
C LYS A 222 -8.12 -40.10 14.99
N THR A 223 -8.09 -41.27 14.35
CA THR A 223 -9.29 -41.90 13.79
C THR A 223 -10.24 -42.13 14.97
N VAL A 224 -11.26 -41.28 15.11
CA VAL A 224 -12.42 -41.62 15.92
C VAL A 224 -13.22 -42.62 15.10
N ARG A 225 -13.08 -43.90 15.42
CA ARG A 225 -13.98 -44.95 14.92
C ARG A 225 -15.36 -44.72 15.53
N LEU A 226 -16.37 -44.75 14.68
CA LEU A 226 -17.77 -44.89 15.08
C LEU A 226 -18.08 -46.39 15.08
N ASP A 227 -17.80 -47.03 16.21
CA ASP A 227 -18.28 -48.37 16.55
C ASP A 227 -18.77 -48.33 18.01
#